data_AF-A0A4Q0XPB0-F1
#
_entry.id   AF-A0A4Q0XPB0-F1
#
_cell.length_a   1.000
_cell.length_b   1.000
_cell.length_c   1.000
_cell.angle_alpha   90.00
_cell.angle_beta   90.00
_cell.angle_gamma   90.00
#
_symmetry.space_group_name_H-M   'P 1'
#
loop_
_entity.id
_entity.type
_entity.pdbx_description
1 polymer ?
#
loop_
_entity_poly.entity_id
_entity_poly.type
_entity_poly.pdbx_seq_one_letter_code
_entity_poly.pdbx_strand_id
1 'polypeptide(L)'
;MSIRINTYELLVQELGEELAFKVCDSFSGIELKIPKKAHKTYRIKEMVRRHLKLLQIEDKKTRFVKFFSTEMQLSRRVIYKIIQEVEDEYRK
;
A
#
# COMPACT_ATOMS: atom_id res chain seq x y z
N MET A 1 -17.56 20.79 7.78
CA MET A 1 -17.56 20.73 6.30
C MET A 1 -17.20 19.32 5.89
N SER A 2 -18.09 18.60 5.19
CA SER A 2 -17.69 17.33 4.54
C SER A 2 -17.26 17.64 3.12
N ILE A 3 -16.08 17.17 2.73
CA ILE A 3 -15.61 17.28 1.36
C ILE A 3 -16.26 16.12 0.60
N ARG A 4 -17.16 16.42 -0.33
CA ARG A 4 -17.67 15.42 -1.28
C ARG A 4 -16.62 15.26 -2.36
N ILE A 5 -15.78 14.25 -2.22
CA ILE A 5 -14.80 13.89 -3.23
C ILE A 5 -15.48 12.90 -4.17
N ASN A 6 -15.65 13.28 -5.44
CA ASN A 6 -16.13 12.38 -6.46
C ASN A 6 -15.01 11.37 -6.78
N THR A 7 -15.14 10.16 -6.24
CA THR A 7 -14.13 9.11 -6.38
C THR A 7 -13.86 8.76 -7.85
N TYR A 8 -14.85 8.93 -8.73
CA TYR A 8 -14.68 8.74 -10.17
C TYR A 8 -13.72 9.77 -10.77
N GLU A 9 -13.91 11.06 -10.47
CA GLU A 9 -13.02 12.13 -10.97
C GLU A 9 -11.58 11.95 -10.50
N LEU A 10 -11.38 11.48 -9.26
CA LEU A 10 -10.05 11.12 -8.74
C LEU A 10 -9.43 9.94 -9.51
N LEU A 11 -10.22 8.90 -9.81
CA LEU A 11 -9.75 7.75 -10.55
C LEU A 11 -9.42 8.11 -12.00
N VAL A 12 -10.22 8.96 -12.64
CA VAL A 12 -9.96 9.45 -14.00
C VAL A 12 -8.66 10.24 -14.06
N GLN A 13 -8.38 11.09 -13.06
CA GLN A 13 -7.14 11.88 -13.01
C GLN A 13 -5.89 11.01 -12.90
N GLU A 14 -5.94 9.93 -12.12
CA GLU A 14 -4.75 9.10 -11.84
C GLU A 14 -4.56 7.94 -12.82
N LEU A 15 -5.65 7.38 -13.34
CA LEU A 15 -5.63 6.14 -14.13
C LEU A 15 -6.04 6.33 -15.59
N GLY A 16 -6.60 7.49 -15.94
CA GLY A 16 -7.25 7.73 -17.23
C GLY A 16 -8.68 7.18 -17.28
N GLU A 17 -9.48 7.75 -18.17
CA GLU A 17 -10.94 7.59 -18.19
C GLU A 17 -11.36 6.13 -18.45
N GLU A 18 -10.68 5.43 -19.35
CA GLU A 18 -11.02 4.05 -19.74
C GLU A 18 -10.75 3.02 -18.62
N LEU A 19 -9.66 3.19 -17.88
CA LEU A 19 -9.33 2.35 -16.72
C LEU A 19 -10.19 2.69 -15.51
N ALA A 20 -10.46 3.97 -15.28
CA ALA A 20 -11.37 4.42 -14.22
C ALA A 20 -12.79 3.87 -14.44
N PHE A 21 -13.28 3.89 -15.69
CA PHE A 21 -14.55 3.28 -16.07
C PHE A 21 -14.54 1.77 -15.81
N LYS A 22 -13.53 1.03 -16.28
CA LYS A 22 -13.42 -0.43 -16.03
C LYS A 22 -13.38 -0.77 -14.54
N VAL A 23 -12.70 0.03 -13.73
CA VAL A 23 -12.65 -0.12 -12.27
C VAL A 23 -14.05 0.08 -11.69
N CYS A 24 -14.72 1.19 -12.00
CA CYS A 24 -16.05 1.48 -11.49
C CYS A 24 -17.12 0.48 -11.97
N ASP A 25 -17.01 0.00 -13.21
CA ASP A 25 -17.88 -1.01 -13.80
C ASP A 25 -17.65 -2.39 -13.14
N SER A 26 -16.38 -2.77 -12.90
CA SER A 26 -16.04 -4.02 -12.20
C SER A 26 -16.47 -4.02 -10.73
N PHE A 27 -16.56 -2.86 -10.09
CA PHE A 27 -16.96 -2.71 -8.68
C PHE A 27 -18.44 -2.30 -8.51
N SER A 28 -19.25 -2.35 -9.58
CA SER A 28 -20.64 -1.89 -9.63
C SER A 28 -21.46 -2.31 -8.40
N GLY A 29 -21.87 -1.33 -7.56
CA GLY A 29 -22.81 -1.53 -6.46
C GLY A 29 -22.25 -2.17 -5.19
N ILE A 30 -20.95 -2.44 -5.09
CA ILE A 30 -20.35 -2.99 -3.87
C ILE A 30 -19.96 -1.83 -2.93
N GLU A 31 -20.53 -1.79 -1.72
CA GLU A 31 -19.95 -1.02 -0.62
C GLU A 31 -18.54 -1.55 -0.32
N LEU A 32 -17.54 -0.94 -0.95
CA LEU A 32 -16.13 -1.21 -0.70
C LEU A 32 -15.78 -0.75 0.72
N LYS A 33 -15.95 -1.64 1.69
CA LYS A 33 -15.33 -1.50 3.01
C LYS A 33 -13.81 -1.68 2.83
N ILE A 34 -13.11 -0.60 2.45
CA ILE A 34 -11.65 -0.59 2.41
C ILE A 34 -11.17 -0.97 3.82
N PRO A 35 -10.58 -2.17 4.01
CA PRO A 35 -10.14 -2.58 5.32
C PRO A 35 -9.05 -1.60 5.75
N LYS A 36 -9.21 -0.89 6.87
CA LYS A 36 -8.19 0.06 7.38
C LYS A 36 -6.78 -0.56 7.47
N LYS A 37 -6.70 -1.89 7.60
CA LYS A 37 -5.44 -2.67 7.56
C LYS A 37 -4.77 -2.70 6.18
N ALA A 38 -5.54 -2.78 5.10
CA ALA A 38 -5.02 -2.86 3.73
C ALA A 38 -4.26 -1.58 3.33
N HIS A 39 -4.76 -0.41 3.76
CA HIS A 39 -4.08 0.87 3.53
C HIS A 39 -2.72 0.94 4.25
N LYS A 40 -2.63 0.43 5.47
CA LYS A 40 -1.37 0.43 6.24
C LYS A 40 -0.32 -0.49 5.61
N THR A 41 -0.71 -1.69 5.18
CA THR A 41 0.21 -2.63 4.51
C THR A 41 0.63 -2.13 3.13
N TYR A 42 -0.27 -1.47 2.39
CA TYR A 42 0.05 -0.85 1.11
C TYR A 42 1.10 0.27 1.26
N ARG A 43 0.93 1.17 2.23
CA ARG A 43 1.90 2.24 2.50
C ARG A 43 3.30 1.69 2.85
N ILE A 44 3.36 0.64 3.66
CA ILE A 44 4.64 -0.02 3.98
C ILE A 44 5.24 -0.62 2.71
N LYS A 45 4.45 -1.32 1.88
CA LYS A 45 4.92 -1.92 0.63
C LYS A 45 5.55 -0.88 -0.30
N GLU A 46 4.91 0.26 -0.47
CA GLU A 46 5.44 1.37 -1.26
C GLU A 46 6.73 1.97 -0.69
N MET A 47 6.81 2.12 0.64
CA MET A 47 8.05 2.60 1.29
C MET A 47 9.21 1.62 1.11
N VAL A 48 8.94 0.31 1.22
CA VAL A 48 9.94 -0.75 0.99
C VAL A 48 10.42 -0.72 -0.45
N ARG A 49 9.52 -0.60 -1.44
CA ARG A 49 9.89 -0.48 -2.87
C ARG A 49 10.83 0.69 -3.12
N ARG A 50 10.51 1.88 -2.57
CA ARG A 50 11.33 3.09 -2.73
C ARG A 50 12.71 2.99 -2.08
N HIS A 51 12.84 2.23 -0.99
CA HIS A 51 14.06 2.19 -0.17
C HIS A 51 14.69 0.79 -0.09
N LEU A 52 14.42 -0.08 -1.05
CA LEU A 52 14.84 -1.49 -1.02
C LEU A 52 16.34 -1.65 -0.75
N LYS A 53 17.18 -0.86 -1.42
CA LYS A 53 18.64 -0.87 -1.25
C LYS A 53 19.08 -0.57 0.19
N LEU A 54 18.38 0.32 0.89
CA LEU A 54 18.67 0.64 2.29
C LEU A 54 18.23 -0.47 3.23
N LEU A 55 17.16 -1.20 2.87
CA LEU A 55 16.61 -2.31 3.66
C LEU A 55 17.40 -3.62 3.47
N GLN A 56 18.33 -3.69 2.53
CA GLN A 56 19.30 -4.79 2.44
C GLN A 56 20.32 -4.77 3.60
N ILE A 57 20.50 -3.63 4.26
CA ILE A 57 21.37 -3.50 5.44
C ILE A 57 20.60 -3.95 6.68
N GLU A 58 21.11 -4.97 7.38
CA GLU A 58 20.40 -5.67 8.46
C GLU A 58 20.00 -4.75 9.64
N ASP A 59 20.88 -3.82 10.05
CA ASP A 59 20.57 -2.84 11.10
C ASP A 59 19.45 -1.88 10.66
N LYS A 60 19.45 -1.44 9.39
CA LYS A 60 18.40 -0.56 8.86
C LYS A 60 17.07 -1.29 8.71
N LYS A 61 17.07 -2.56 8.29
CA LYS A 61 15.89 -3.42 8.21
C LYS A 61 15.24 -3.59 9.59
N THR A 62 16.05 -3.86 10.61
CA THR A 62 15.58 -4.04 11.98
C THR A 62 14.99 -2.76 12.56
N ARG A 63 15.64 -1.61 12.35
CA ARG A 63 15.13 -0.29 12.76
C ARG A 63 13.82 0.06 12.07
N PHE A 64 13.74 -0.16 10.75
CA PHE A 64 12.53 0.05 9.96
C PHE A 64 11.36 -0.77 10.51
N VAL A 65 11.56 -2.08 10.71
CA VAL A 65 10.53 -2.97 11.25
C VAL A 65 10.08 -2.55 12.65
N LYS A 66 11.02 -2.16 13.53
CA LYS A 66 10.69 -1.70 14.88
C LYS A 66 9.86 -0.42 14.86
N PHE A 67 10.24 0.55 14.03
CA PHE A 67 9.55 1.83 13.91
C PHE A 67 8.12 1.66 13.36
N PHE A 68 7.99 1.03 12.19
CA PHE A 68 6.69 0.88 11.53
C PHE A 68 5.76 -0.11 12.23
N SER A 69 6.29 -1.06 13.00
CA SER A 69 5.46 -1.93 13.84
C SER A 69 4.71 -1.13 14.90
N THR A 70 5.38 -0.16 15.53
CA THR A 70 4.81 0.71 16.56
C THR A 70 3.88 1.76 15.95
N GLU A 71 4.35 2.49 14.94
CA GLU A 71 3.59 3.59 14.33
C GLU A 71 2.31 3.11 13.64
N MET A 72 2.40 2.00 12.88
CA MET A 72 1.26 1.48 12.12
C MET A 72 0.42 0.47 12.90
N GLN A 73 0.82 0.11 14.13
CA GLN A 73 0.19 -0.94 14.94
C GLN A 73 0.09 -2.27 14.16
N LEU A 74 1.15 -2.62 13.46
CA LEU A 74 1.28 -3.87 12.70
C LEU A 74 2.27 -4.79 13.40
N SER A 75 2.06 -6.10 13.32
CA SER A 75 3.02 -7.04 13.86
C SER A 75 4.31 -7.02 13.03
N ARG A 76 5.46 -7.17 13.70
CA ARG A 76 6.76 -7.24 13.02
C ARG A 76 6.79 -8.31 11.92
N ARG A 77 6.11 -9.45 12.14
CA ARG A 77 5.99 -10.55 11.16
C ARG A 77 5.33 -10.09 9.85
N VAL A 78 4.28 -9.27 9.93
CA VAL A 78 3.61 -8.74 8.73
C VAL A 78 4.55 -7.83 7.94
N ILE A 79 5.33 -6.99 8.63
CA ILE A 79 6.29 -6.09 7.96
C ILE A 79 7.42 -6.87 7.31
N TYR A 80 7.97 -7.89 7.98
CA TYR A 80 8.98 -8.77 7.37
C TYR A 80 8.44 -9.49 6.14
N LYS A 81 7.19 -9.96 6.18
CA LYS A 81 6.53 -10.59 5.03
C LYS A 81 6.42 -9.62 3.85
N ILE A 82 6.00 -8.37 4.10
CA ILE A 82 5.93 -7.33 3.05
C ILE A 82 7.32 -7.06 2.46
N ILE A 83 8.36 -7.00 3.29
CA ILE A 83 9.73 -6.79 2.80
C ILE A 83 10.15 -7.95 1.89
N GLN A 84 9.91 -9.18 2.31
CA GLN A 84 10.23 -10.36 1.53
C GLN A 84 9.43 -10.42 0.21
N GLU A 85 8.13 -10.12 0.23
CA GLU A 85 7.31 -10.05 -0.98
C GLU A 85 7.89 -9.05 -2.00
N VAL A 86 8.35 -7.90 -1.55
CA VAL A 86 8.99 -6.91 -2.44
C VAL A 86 10.38 -7.38 -2.90
N GLU A 87 11.18 -7.98 -2.03
CA GLU A 87 12.48 -8.57 -2.41
C GLU A 87 12.32 -9.66 -3.49
N ASP A 88 11.29 -10.49 -3.39
CA ASP A 88 10.97 -11.54 -4.35
C ASP A 88 10.43 -10.98 -5.68
N GLU A 89 9.62 -9.91 -5.65
CA GLU A 89 9.16 -9.18 -6.84
C GLU A 89 10.33 -8.64 -7.68
N TYR A 90 11.40 -8.17 -7.04
CA TYR A 90 12.59 -7.63 -7.71
C TYR A 90 13.58 -8.68 -8.24
N ARG A 91 13.44 -9.95 -7.82
CA ARG A 91 14.30 -11.05 -8.28
C ARG A 91 13.77 -11.75 -9.53
N LYS A 92 12.50 -11.52 -9.89
CA LYS A 92 11.89 -12.00 -11.14
C LYS A 92 12.18 -11.03 -12.29
#